data_AF-A0A3M7KQ91-F1
#
_entry.id   AF-A0A3M7KQ91-F1
#
_cell.length_a   1.000
_cell.length_b   1.000
_cell.length_c   1.000
_cell.angle_alpha   90.00
_cell.angle_beta   90.00
_cell.angle_gamma   90.00
#
_symmetry.space_group_name_H-M   'P 1'
#
loop_
_entity.id
_entity.type
_entity.pdbx_description
1 polymer ?
#
loop_
_entity_poly.entity_id
_entity_poly.type
_entity_poly.pdbx_seq_one_letter_code
_entity_poly.pdbx_strand_id
1 'polypeptide(L)'
;MKKVLLISIDSAIFLSSCVCHNLGLKAGLNVATLNGDDTDNFDARTSMFFGGFAELCLTNDFAIQPELLYSMQGAKYTQVDGFDGTLKLDYLNLPNNGKN
;
A
#
# COMPACT_ATOMS: atom_id res chain seq x y z
N MET A 1 -25.98 2.25 44.58
CA MET A 1 -25.94 2.94 43.27
C MET A 1 -24.65 3.75 43.03
N LYS A 2 -23.51 3.41 43.66
CA LYS A 2 -22.24 4.18 43.51
C LYS A 2 -21.12 3.43 42.78
N LYS A 3 -21.31 2.15 42.44
CA LYS A 3 -20.28 1.29 41.83
C LYS A 3 -20.38 1.18 40.30
N VAL A 4 -21.50 1.61 39.71
CA VAL A 4 -21.72 1.55 38.25
C VAL A 4 -21.14 2.78 37.52
N LEU A 5 -20.84 3.86 38.25
CA LEU A 5 -20.30 5.10 37.66
C LEU A 5 -18.78 5.06 37.42
N LEU A 6 -18.06 4.13 38.05
CA LEU A 6 -16.59 4.06 37.94
C LEU A 6 -16.11 3.28 36.69
N ILE A 7 -16.88 2.28 36.24
CA ILE A 7 -16.51 1.45 35.08
C ILE A 7 -16.62 2.23 33.76
N SER A 8 -17.49 3.24 33.69
CA SER A 8 -17.67 4.09 32.52
C SER A 8 -16.64 5.23 32.40
N ILE A 9 -15.85 5.49 33.45
CA ILE A 9 -14.80 6.52 33.42
C ILE A 9 -13.47 5.93 32.91
N ASP A 10 -13.19 4.66 33.21
CA ASP A 10 -11.98 3.98 32.72
C ASP A 10 -11.97 3.79 31.20
N SER A 11 -13.15 3.60 30.57
CA SER A 11 -13.23 3.51 29.10
C SER A 11 -12.97 4.85 28.38
N ALA A 12 -13.14 5.98 29.07
CA ALA A 12 -12.88 7.30 28.51
C ALA A 12 -11.39 7.69 28.59
N ILE A 13 -10.63 7.09 29.51
CA ILE A 13 -9.21 7.39 29.72
C ILE A 13 -8.30 6.62 28.72
N PHE A 14 -8.79 5.53 28.12
CA PHE A 14 -8.04 4.79 27.09
C PHE A 14 -7.99 5.53 25.73
N LEU A 15 -8.76 6.60 25.53
CA LEU A 15 -8.75 7.38 24.29
C LEU A 15 -7.69 8.51 24.25
N SER A 16 -6.95 8.77 25.35
CA SER A 16 -6.02 9.91 25.39
C SER A 16 -4.54 9.55 25.22
N SER A 17 -4.19 8.31 24.90
CA SER A 17 -2.78 7.92 24.75
C SER A 17 -2.39 7.78 23.29
N CYS A 18 -1.72 8.81 22.79
CA CYS A 18 -0.89 8.83 21.57
C CYS A 18 -1.63 8.53 20.25
N VAL A 19 -2.21 9.57 19.67
CA VAL A 19 -2.55 9.59 18.25
C VAL A 19 -1.47 10.40 17.53
N CYS A 20 -0.36 9.75 17.20
CA CYS A 20 0.58 10.29 16.21
C CYS A 20 -0.02 9.99 14.83
N HIS A 21 -0.37 11.06 14.12
CA HIS A 21 -0.85 11.01 12.74
C HIS A 21 0.23 11.60 11.84
N ASN A 22 1.03 10.75 11.20
CA ASN A 22 1.96 11.19 10.17
C ASN A 22 1.37 10.93 8.80
N LEU A 23 1.29 11.96 7.96
CA LEU A 23 0.99 11.80 6.56
C LEU A 23 2.30 11.83 5.78
N GLY A 24 2.46 10.89 4.87
CA GLY A 24 3.64 10.77 4.04
C GLY A 24 3.29 10.58 2.58
N LEU A 25 4.22 10.98 1.72
CA LEU A 25 4.19 10.68 0.29
C LEU A 25 5.20 9.58 -0.01
N LYS A 26 4.88 8.75 -1.00
CA LYS A 26 5.73 7.65 -1.46
C LYS A 26 5.75 7.67 -2.98
N ALA A 27 6.93 7.67 -3.56
CA ALA A 27 7.11 7.56 -5.01
C ALA A 27 8.39 6.79 -5.29
N GLY A 28 8.45 6.16 -6.47
CA GLY A 28 9.62 5.39 -6.84
C GLY A 28 9.49 4.77 -8.22
N LEU A 29 10.53 4.03 -8.58
CA LEU A 29 10.54 3.21 -9.78
C LEU A 29 10.15 1.79 -9.41
N ASN A 30 9.47 1.09 -10.33
CA ASN A 30 9.28 -0.34 -10.28
C ASN A 30 9.79 -0.97 -11.59
N VAL A 31 10.20 -2.22 -11.52
CA VAL A 31 10.54 -3.03 -12.70
C VAL A 31 9.65 -4.24 -12.63
N ALA A 32 8.71 -4.35 -13.56
CA ALA A 32 7.72 -5.42 -13.61
C ALA A 32 7.81 -6.17 -14.94
N THR A 33 7.44 -7.45 -14.95
CA THR A 33 7.20 -8.23 -16.15
C THR A 33 5.96 -9.10 -15.93
N LEU A 34 5.44 -9.70 -16.99
CA LEU A 34 4.36 -10.67 -16.92
C LEU A 34 4.92 -12.06 -17.17
N ASN A 35 4.57 -13.00 -16.29
CA ASN A 35 4.94 -14.40 -16.41
C ASN A 35 3.66 -15.24 -16.43
N GLY A 36 3.59 -16.21 -17.33
CA GLY A 36 2.48 -17.14 -17.50
C GLY A 36 2.74 -18.09 -18.67
N ASP A 37 1.72 -18.85 -19.05
CA ASP A 37 1.78 -19.61 -20.31
C ASP A 37 1.83 -18.62 -21.50
N ASP A 38 2.67 -18.93 -22.50
CA ASP A 38 2.91 -18.11 -23.70
C ASP A 38 3.50 -16.70 -23.46
N THR A 39 4.22 -16.47 -22.36
CA THR A 39 4.86 -15.17 -22.08
C THR A 39 6.38 -15.14 -22.31
N ASP A 40 6.96 -16.08 -23.06
CA ASP A 40 8.42 -16.16 -23.30
C ASP A 40 8.99 -14.91 -23.99
N ASN A 41 8.14 -14.19 -24.72
CA ASN A 41 8.48 -12.98 -25.45
C ASN A 41 8.22 -11.69 -24.65
N PHE A 42 7.90 -11.80 -23.36
CA PHE A 42 7.58 -10.66 -22.49
C PHE A 42 8.78 -10.25 -21.66
N ASP A 43 9.24 -9.02 -21.87
CA ASP A 43 10.38 -8.43 -21.20
C ASP A 43 9.98 -7.47 -20.07
N ALA A 44 10.89 -7.34 -19.11
CA ALA A 44 10.75 -6.40 -18.01
C ALA A 44 10.59 -4.95 -18.50
N ARG A 45 9.62 -4.27 -17.90
CA ARG A 45 9.34 -2.86 -18.09
C ARG A 45 9.63 -2.11 -16.81
N THR A 46 10.52 -1.13 -16.91
CA THR A 46 10.69 -0.11 -15.87
C THR A 46 9.56 0.91 -15.95
N SER A 47 8.93 1.16 -14.82
CA SER A 47 7.82 2.10 -14.64
C SER A 47 7.93 2.79 -13.29
N MET A 48 6.93 3.61 -12.95
CA MET A 48 6.91 4.40 -11.73
C MET A 48 5.66 4.10 -10.92
N PHE A 49 5.74 4.39 -9.63
CA PHE A 49 4.58 4.47 -8.77
C PHE A 49 4.65 5.72 -7.92
N PHE A 50 3.50 6.20 -7.48
CA PHE A 50 3.41 7.30 -6.53
C PHE A 50 2.12 7.17 -5.71
N GLY A 51 2.09 7.82 -4.56
CA GLY A 51 0.93 7.84 -3.69
C GLY A 51 1.30 8.35 -2.31
N GLY A 52 0.48 7.98 -1.33
CA GLY A 52 0.64 8.44 0.04
C GLY A 52 0.30 7.39 1.05
N PHE A 53 0.69 7.65 2.29
CA PHE A 53 0.35 6.83 3.43
C PHE A 53 -0.03 7.71 4.62
N ALA A 54 -0.83 7.14 5.50
CA ALA A 54 -1.06 7.69 6.83
C ALA A 54 -0.52 6.69 7.85
N GLU A 55 0.29 7.16 8.79
CA GLU A 55 0.70 6.39 9.96
C GLU A 55 -0.22 6.77 11.10
N LEU A 56 -0.95 5.79 11.62
CA LEU A 56 -1.88 5.93 12.72
C LEU A 56 -1.33 5.12 13.90
N CYS A 57 -0.76 5.80 14.89
CA CYS A 57 -0.39 5.16 16.15
C CYS A 57 -1.64 4.88 16.97
N LEU A 58 -1.84 3.61 17.32
CA LEU A 58 -2.96 3.14 18.15
C LEU A 58 -2.52 2.97 19.60
N THR A 59 -1.26 2.57 19.82
CA THR A 59 -0.59 2.56 21.13
C THR A 59 0.87 3.01 20.95
N ASN A 60 1.64 3.12 22.04
CA ASN A 60 3.06 3.47 21.95
C ASN A 60 3.89 2.47 21.13
N ASP A 61 3.45 1.21 21.06
CA ASP A 61 4.16 0.13 20.39
C ASP A 61 3.44 -0.38 19.13
N PHE A 62 2.19 0.06 18.88
CA PHE A 62 1.39 -0.43 17.75
C PHE A 62 0.93 0.71 16.85
N ALA A 63 1.26 0.59 15.56
CA ALA A 63 0.83 1.53 14.53
C ALA A 63 0.36 0.79 13.27
N ILE A 64 -0.69 1.33 12.65
CA ILE A 64 -1.13 0.90 11.33
C ILE A 64 -0.72 1.94 10.30
N GLN A 65 -0.28 1.48 9.13
CA GLN A 65 0.11 2.36 8.04
C GLN A 65 -0.69 2.03 6.77
N PRO A 66 -1.96 2.49 6.66
CA PRO A 66 -2.67 2.44 5.39
C PRO A 66 -1.88 3.23 4.32
N GLU A 67 -1.68 2.60 3.17
CA GLU A 67 -1.08 3.23 1.99
C GLU A 67 -2.04 3.17 0.80
N LEU A 68 -2.01 4.21 -0.05
CA LEU A 68 -2.69 4.25 -1.34
C LEU A 68 -1.66 4.59 -2.41
N LEU A 69 -1.38 3.65 -3.31
CA LEU A 69 -0.36 3.80 -4.34
C LEU A 69 -0.95 3.57 -5.73
N TYR A 70 -0.77 4.54 -6.63
CA TYR A 70 -0.94 4.32 -8.05
C TYR A 70 0.37 3.77 -8.62
N SER A 71 0.32 2.56 -9.17
CA SER A 71 1.50 1.86 -9.70
C SER A 71 1.30 1.53 -11.17
N MET A 72 2.15 2.10 -12.02
CA MET A 72 2.24 1.71 -13.42
C MET A 72 3.07 0.44 -13.47
N GLN A 73 2.54 -0.62 -14.05
CA GLN A 73 3.20 -1.91 -14.25
C GLN A 73 2.96 -2.38 -15.69
N GLY A 74 3.44 -3.58 -16.02
CA GLY A 74 3.23 -4.23 -17.31
C GLY A 74 4.52 -4.84 -17.84
N ALA A 75 4.58 -5.04 -19.15
CA ALA A 75 5.70 -5.69 -19.81
C ALA A 75 5.88 -5.13 -21.22
N LYS A 76 7.10 -5.23 -21.75
CA LYS A 76 7.35 -5.08 -23.19
C LYS A 76 7.16 -6.43 -23.85
N TYR A 77 6.76 -6.46 -25.11
CA TYR A 77 6.72 -7.72 -25.85
C TYR A 77 7.30 -7.53 -27.24
N THR A 78 7.92 -8.58 -27.74
CA THR A 78 8.59 -8.60 -29.04
C THR A 78 8.14 -9.81 -29.83
N GLN A 79 7.88 -9.65 -31.13
CA GLN A 79 7.49 -10.76 -32.01
C GLN A 79 6.22 -11.52 -31.57
N VAL A 80 5.31 -10.89 -30.82
CA VAL A 80 3.99 -11.46 -30.51
C VAL A 80 3.07 -11.14 -31.69
N ASP A 81 2.61 -12.17 -32.39
CA ASP A 81 1.89 -12.07 -33.67
C ASP A 81 2.63 -11.24 -34.75
N GLY A 82 3.97 -11.19 -34.67
CA GLY A 82 4.82 -10.41 -35.57
C GLY A 82 4.90 -8.91 -35.24
N PHE A 83 4.46 -8.51 -34.05
CA PHE A 83 4.49 -7.12 -33.59
C PHE A 83 5.29 -6.96 -32.30
N ASP A 84 5.89 -5.78 -32.19
CA ASP A 84 6.54 -5.30 -30.97
C ASP A 84 5.65 -4.26 -30.30
N GLY A 85 5.62 -4.27 -28.97
CA GLY A 85 4.79 -3.34 -28.25
C GLY A 85 5.05 -3.29 -26.75
N THR A 86 4.19 -2.57 -26.06
CA THR A 86 4.26 -2.43 -24.60
C THR A 86 2.87 -2.55 -24.03
N LEU A 87 2.69 -3.54 -23.16
CA LEU A 87 1.49 -3.69 -22.37
C LEU A 87 1.60 -2.79 -21.13
N LYS A 88 0.62 -1.90 -20.95
CA LYS A 88 0.53 -1.00 -19.81
C LYS A 88 -0.63 -1.41 -18.92
N LEU A 89 -0.31 -1.67 -17.65
CA LEU A 89 -1.28 -2.05 -16.62
C LEU A 89 -1.14 -1.07 -15.46
N ASP A 90 -2.21 -0.36 -15.14
CA ASP A 90 -2.22 0.61 -14.06
C ASP A 90 -3.02 0.06 -12.88
N TYR A 91 -2.41 0.06 -11.71
CA TYR A 91 -2.99 -0.51 -10.49
C TYR A 91 -3.14 0.54 -9.41
N LEU A 92 -4.25 0.42 -8.66
CA LEU A 92 -4.42 1.09 -7.38
C LEU A 92 -4.17 0.07 -6.27
N ASN A 93 -3.01 0.19 -5.61
CA ASN A 93 -2.59 -0.71 -4.56
C ASN A 93 -3.01 -0.17 -3.19
N LEU A 94 -3.57 -1.05 -2.37
CA LEU A 94 -3.96 -0.83 -0.98
C LEU A 94 -3.26 -1.87 -0.07
N PRO A 95 -1.97 -1.68 0.25
CA PRO A 95 -1.23 -2.58 1.13
C PRO A 95 -1.78 -2.54 2.56
N ASN A 96 -1.87 -3.71 3.22
CA ASN A 96 -2.27 -3.82 4.62
C ASN A 96 -1.03 -4.04 5.52
N ASN A 97 -0.18 -3.03 5.64
CA ASN A 97 1.01 -3.15 6.49
C ASN A 97 0.65 -2.78 7.95
N GLY A 98 0.58 -3.79 8.83
CA GLY A 98 0.67 -3.59 10.28
C GLY A 98 2.14 -3.53 10.70
N LYS A 99 2.55 -2.47 11.40
CA LYS A 99 3.87 -2.42 12.06
C LYS A 99 3.70 -3.02 13.47
N ASN A 100 4.44 -4.10 13.75
CA ASN A 100 4.58 -4.69 15.08
C ASN A 100 5.69 -4.01 15.86
#